data_AF-A0A2P9EWK3-F1
#
_entry.id   AF-A0A2P9EWK3-F1
#
_cell.length_a   1.000
_cell.length_b   1.000
_cell.length_c   1.000
_cell.angle_alpha   90.00
_cell.angle_beta   90.00
_cell.angle_gamma   90.00
#
_symmetry.space_group_name_H-M   'P 1'
#
loop_
_entity.id
_entity.type
_entity.pdbx_description
1 polymer ?
#
loop_
_entity_poly.entity_id
_entity_poly.type
_entity_poly.pdbx_seq_one_letter_code
_entity_poly.pdbx_strand_id
1 'polypeptide(L)'
;MAELRSAVSRLRRELAAHPAEFPDRGIAEDELAALAAMVVSGLPEVPRLRRSLLLIAGAIGSVSALARGLAEVRTAVDLFGEPPGR
;
A
#
# COMPACT_ATOMS: atom_id res chain seq x y z
N MET A 1 0.83 -1.85 -14.31
CA MET A 1 1.98 -1.47 -13.44
C MET A 1 1.99 0.01 -13.06
N ALA A 2 1.76 0.92 -14.01
CA ALA A 2 1.77 2.37 -13.74
C ALA A 2 0.74 2.81 -12.68
N GLU A 3 -0.47 2.25 -12.71
CA GLU A 3 -1.54 2.56 -11.74
C GLU A 3 -1.16 2.16 -10.31
N LEU A 4 -0.68 0.93 -10.11
CA LEU A 4 -0.19 0.46 -8.81
C LEU A 4 0.96 1.34 -8.30
N ARG A 5 1.91 1.70 -9.17
CA ARG A 5 3.02 2.60 -8.80
C ARG A 5 2.54 4.00 -8.40
N SER A 6 1.55 4.53 -9.11
CA SER A 6 0.95 5.83 -8.82
C SER A 6 0.21 5.82 -7.48
N ALA A 7 -0.62 4.81 -7.24
CA ALA A 7 -1.35 4.63 -6.00
C ALA A 7 -0.42 4.50 -4.79
N VAL A 8 0.64 3.68 -4.88
CA VAL A 8 1.64 3.52 -3.82
C VAL A 8 2.38 4.84 -3.57
N SER A 9 2.78 5.54 -4.62
CA SER A 9 3.47 6.84 -4.50
C SER A 9 2.59 7.89 -3.83
N ARG A 10 1.29 7.87 -4.10
CA ARG A 10 0.32 8.77 -3.46
C ARG A 10 0.16 8.45 -1.99
N LEU A 11 -0.06 7.19 -1.63
CA LEU A 11 -0.20 6.77 -0.23
C LEU A 11 1.04 7.15 0.60
N ARG A 12 2.24 7.06 0.02
CA ARG A 12 3.48 7.52 0.67
C ARG A 12 3.47 9.01 1.00
N ARG A 13 3.00 9.83 0.06
CA ARG A 13 2.90 11.28 0.28
C ARG A 13 1.84 11.60 1.32
N GLU A 14 0.70 10.93 1.28
CA GLU A 14 -0.37 11.11 2.26
C GLU A 14 0.08 10.72 3.66
N LEU A 15 0.79 9.60 3.81
CA LEU A 15 1.36 9.16 5.10
C LEU A 15 2.43 10.12 5.62
N ALA A 16 3.36 10.54 4.78
CA ALA A 16 4.43 11.48 5.15
C ALA A 16 3.89 12.87 5.55
N ALA A 17 2.82 13.33 4.90
CA ALA A 17 2.16 14.59 5.19
C ALA A 17 1.19 14.51 6.38
N HIS A 18 0.90 13.31 6.89
CA HIS A 18 -0.05 13.14 7.97
C HIS A 18 0.58 13.51 9.32
N PRO A 19 0.01 14.49 10.06
CA PRO A 19 0.62 14.99 11.30
C PRO A 19 0.38 14.10 12.53
N ALA A 20 -0.48 13.07 12.43
CA ALA A 20 -0.76 12.21 13.58
C ALA A 20 0.43 11.30 13.92
N GLU A 21 0.69 11.18 15.22
CA GLU A 21 1.61 10.19 15.76
C GLU A 21 0.89 8.86 15.86
N PHE A 22 1.16 7.95 14.92
CA PHE A 22 0.67 6.58 14.99
C PHE A 22 1.62 5.75 15.86
N PRO A 23 1.11 4.87 16.73
CA PRO A 23 1.94 3.99 17.57
C PRO A 23 2.98 3.22 16.75
N ASP A 24 2.61 2.80 15.54
CA ASP A 24 3.41 1.98 14.65
C ASP A 24 3.76 2.69 13.33
N ARG A 25 3.87 4.03 13.34
CA ARG A 25 4.15 4.84 12.13
C ARG A 25 5.38 4.36 11.36
N GLY A 26 6.48 4.09 12.07
CA GLY A 26 7.72 3.62 11.45
C GLY A 26 7.54 2.28 10.73
N ILE A 27 6.79 1.35 11.32
CA ILE A 27 6.46 0.05 10.70
C ILE A 27 5.64 0.26 9.43
N ALA A 28 4.66 1.17 9.46
CA ALA A 28 3.85 1.49 8.29
C ALA A 28 4.68 2.11 7.16
N GLU A 29 5.60 3.03 7.49
CA GLU A 29 6.48 3.68 6.52
C GLU A 29 7.47 2.69 5.89
N ASP A 30 8.07 1.80 6.70
CA ASP A 30 9.00 0.76 6.25
C ASP A 30 8.31 -0.26 5.33
N GLU A 31 7.13 -0.76 5.73
CA GLU A 31 6.34 -1.67 4.90
C GLU A 31 5.91 -1.01 3.58
N LEU A 32 5.55 0.28 3.61
CA LEU A 32 5.17 1.01 2.41
C LEU A 32 6.38 1.29 1.50
N ALA A 33 7.57 1.45 2.06
CA ALA A 33 8.82 1.52 1.29
C ALA A 33 9.15 0.17 0.63
N ALA A 34 9.00 -0.95 1.36
CA ALA A 34 9.17 -2.30 0.81
C ALA A 34 8.16 -2.59 -0.31
N LEU A 35 6.89 -2.20 -0.13
CA LEU A 35 5.84 -2.28 -1.15
C LEU A 35 6.24 -1.49 -2.40
N ALA A 36 6.73 -0.26 -2.24
CA ALA A 36 7.18 0.57 -3.35
C ALA A 36 8.37 -0.07 -4.10
N ALA A 37 9.33 -0.64 -3.38
CA ALA A 37 10.47 -1.32 -3.99
C ALA A 37 10.03 -2.53 -4.85
N MET A 38 9.08 -3.34 -4.38
CA MET A 38 8.53 -4.46 -5.16
C MET A 38 7.81 -4.01 -6.43
N VAL A 39 7.05 -2.91 -6.35
CA VAL A 39 6.35 -2.36 -7.52
C VAL A 39 7.33 -1.69 -8.50
N VAL A 40 8.44 -1.15 -8.00
CA VAL A 40 9.52 -0.59 -8.84
C VAL A 40 10.33 -1.66 -9.54
N SER A 41 10.64 -2.78 -8.86
CA SER A 41 11.43 -3.88 -9.42
C SER A 41 10.72 -4.67 -10.52
N GLY A 42 9.40 -4.51 -10.65
CA GLY A 42 8.64 -5.13 -11.74
C GLY A 42 8.19 -6.57 -11.48
N LEU A 43 8.55 -7.15 -10.33
CA LEU A 43 8.20 -8.52 -9.94
C LEU A 43 7.39 -8.57 -8.63
N PRO A 44 6.23 -7.89 -8.53
CA PRO A 44 5.45 -7.93 -7.32
C PRO A 44 4.72 -9.27 -7.15
N GLU A 45 4.96 -9.95 -6.03
CA GLU A 45 4.20 -11.13 -5.63
C GLU A 45 2.86 -10.72 -5.02
N VAL A 46 1.73 -11.04 -5.67
CA VAL A 46 0.38 -10.65 -5.22
C VAL A 46 0.08 -11.04 -3.76
N PRO A 47 0.41 -12.25 -3.27
CA PRO A 47 0.21 -12.59 -1.86
C PRO A 47 1.01 -11.70 -0.91
N ARG A 48 2.21 -11.30 -1.32
CA ARG A 48 3.10 -10.43 -0.55
C ARG A 48 2.60 -8.99 -0.53
N LEU A 49 2.12 -8.48 -1.67
CA LEU A 49 1.46 -7.17 -1.75
C LEU A 49 0.26 -7.08 -0.81
N ARG A 50 -0.61 -8.10 -0.82
CA ARG A 50 -1.77 -8.19 0.07
C ARG A 50 -1.37 -8.22 1.55
N ARG A 51 -0.33 -8.99 1.88
CA ARG A 51 0.21 -9.05 3.25
C ARG A 51 0.73 -7.69 3.72
N SER A 52 1.58 -7.02 2.93
CA SER A 52 2.10 -5.70 3.31
C SER A 52 0.98 -4.67 3.47
N LEU A 53 -0.07 -4.71 2.64
CA LEU A 53 -1.24 -3.84 2.81
C LEU A 53 -1.98 -4.07 4.13
N LEU A 54 -2.12 -5.32 4.57
CA LEU A 54 -2.74 -5.63 5.85
C LEU A 54 -1.89 -5.14 7.03
N LEU A 55 -0.56 -5.25 6.94
CA LEU A 55 0.35 -4.72 7.96
C LEU A 55 0.27 -3.20 8.06
N ILE A 56 0.27 -2.51 6.91
CA ILE A 56 0.09 -1.06 6.83
C ILE A 56 -1.27 -0.65 7.44
N ALA A 57 -2.35 -1.37 7.10
CA ALA A 57 -3.67 -1.11 7.66
C ALA A 57 -3.73 -1.28 9.20
N GLY A 58 -3.06 -2.32 9.72
CA GLY A 58 -2.98 -2.58 11.16
C GLY A 58 -2.15 -1.55 11.91
N ALA A 59 -1.04 -1.09 11.34
CA ALA A 59 -0.12 -0.13 11.95
C ALA A 59 -0.65 1.31 11.99
N ILE A 60 -1.47 1.69 10.99
CA ILE A 60 -2.07 3.03 10.90
C ILE A 60 -3.45 3.07 11.60
N GLY A 61 -4.17 1.95 11.66
CA GLY A 61 -5.53 1.86 12.21
C GLY A 61 -6.61 2.44 11.28
N SER A 62 -7.82 2.68 11.82
CA SER A 62 -9.00 3.17 11.07
C SER A 62 -8.95 4.68 10.76
N VAL A 63 -7.84 5.18 10.23
CA VAL A 63 -7.65 6.60 9.92
C VAL A 63 -8.33 6.93 8.59
N SER A 64 -9.44 7.66 8.67
CA SER A 64 -10.26 8.03 7.50
C SER A 64 -9.49 8.81 6.44
N ALA A 65 -8.50 9.61 6.83
CA ALA A 65 -7.65 10.38 5.91
C ALA A 65 -6.79 9.51 4.98
N LEU A 66 -6.41 8.31 5.43
CA LEU A 66 -5.58 7.37 4.66
C LEU A 66 -6.40 6.24 4.03
N ALA A 67 -7.67 6.10 4.42
CA ALA A 67 -8.56 5.06 3.91
C ALA A 67 -8.72 5.10 2.39
N ARG A 68 -8.78 6.29 1.79
CA ARG A 68 -8.88 6.44 0.33
C ARG A 68 -7.63 5.94 -0.39
N GLY A 69 -6.44 6.41 0.02
CA GLY A 69 -5.17 5.98 -0.58
C GLY A 69 -4.96 4.47 -0.41
N LEU A 70 -5.31 3.92 0.75
CA LEU A 70 -5.23 2.48 1.02
C LEU A 70 -6.20 1.66 0.14
N ALA A 71 -7.43 2.14 -0.07
CA ALA A 71 -8.39 1.50 -0.95
C ALA A 71 -7.94 1.51 -2.42
N GLU A 72 -7.39 2.64 -2.90
CA GLU A 72 -6.85 2.76 -4.26
C GLU A 72 -5.70 1.75 -4.49
N VAL A 73 -4.79 1.57 -3.51
CA VAL A 73 -3.72 0.56 -3.62
C VAL A 73 -4.28 -0.85 -3.59
N ARG A 74 -5.26 -1.14 -2.71
CA ARG A 74 -5.92 -2.46 -2.66
C ARG A 74 -6.56 -2.82 -4.00
N THR A 75 -7.34 -1.92 -4.59
CA THR A 75 -7.95 -2.13 -5.92
C THR A 75 -6.88 -2.41 -6.97
N ALA A 76 -5.78 -1.64 -6.98
CA ALA A 76 -4.69 -1.87 -7.93
C ALA A 76 -4.00 -3.23 -7.73
N VAL A 77 -3.87 -3.72 -6.48
CA VAL A 77 -3.33 -5.06 -6.19
C VAL A 77 -4.28 -6.16 -6.64
N ASP A 78 -5.60 -5.99 -6.44
CA ASP A 78 -6.59 -6.98 -6.86
C ASP A 78 -6.65 -7.11 -8.39
N LEU A 79 -6.58 -6.01 -9.13
CA LEU A 79 -6.46 -6.00 -10.60
C LEU A 79 -5.16 -6.67 -11.10
N PHE A 80 -4.11 -6.67 -10.28
CA PHE A 80 -2.86 -7.39 -10.56
C PHE A 80 -2.94 -8.90 -10.31
N GLY A 81 -3.86 -9.30 -9.43
CA GLY A 81 -3.98 -10.66 -8.91
C GLY A 81 -5.11 -11.48 -9.48
N GLU A 82 -5.98 -10.90 -10.29
CA GLU A 82 -7.01 -11.62 -11.04
C GLU A 82 -6.31 -12.59 -12.02
N PRO A 83 -6.44 -13.91 -11.85
CA PRO A 83 -6.12 -14.81 -12.96
C PRO A 83 -7.06 -14.48 -14.11
N PRO A 84 -6.65 -14.59 -15.39
CA PRO A 84 -7.63 -14.60 -16.47
C PRO A 84 -8.66 -15.68 -16.12
N GLY A 85 -9.92 -15.25 -15.98
CA GLY A 85 -11.01 -16.07 -15.47
C GLY A 85 -11.04 -17.44 -16.14
N ARG A 86 -11.33 -18.45 -15.32
CA ARG A 86 -11.53 -19.83 -15.75
C ARG A 86 -12.60 -19.93 -16.83
#